data_AF-A0A5R2N3D3-F1
#
_entry.id   AF-A0A5R2N3D3-F1
#
_cell.length_a   1.000
_cell.length_b   1.000
_cell.length_c   1.000
_cell.angle_alpha   90.00
_cell.angle_beta   90.00
_cell.angle_gamma   90.00
#
_symmetry.space_group_name_H-M   'P 1'
#
loop_
_entity.id
_entity.type
_entity.pdbx_description
1 polymer ?
#
loop_
_entity_poly.entity_id
_entity_poly.type
_entity_poly.pdbx_seq_one_letter_code
_entity_poly.pdbx_strand_id
1 'polypeptide(L)'
;RIVTIHSFTPVFLGVARPWHAGVLHDHAADLAAAILSGLRADASLNVAANVPYVISRDADYAVPIHGDDRGIPAVLIEIRQDLLSTRSGIEEWADRLAAALPARETETTS
;
A
#
# COMPACT_ATOMS: atom_id res chain seq x y z
N ARG A 1 -5.31 8.37 9.94
CA ARG A 1 -4.82 7.74 8.69
C ARG A 1 -5.88 6.85 8.08
N ILE A 2 -5.88 6.70 6.76
CA ILE A 2 -6.70 5.75 5.98
C ILE A 2 -5.76 4.85 5.20
N VAL A 3 -6.07 3.56 5.11
CA VAL A 3 -5.32 2.59 4.31
C VAL A 3 -6.34 1.78 3.54
N THR A 4 -6.33 1.88 2.20
CA THR A 4 -7.14 1.02 1.34
C THR A 4 -6.29 -0.12 0.80
N ILE A 5 -6.90 -1.30 0.62
CA ILE A 5 -6.20 -2.51 0.18
C ILE A 5 -6.82 -3.00 -1.11
N HIS A 6 -5.99 -3.18 -2.13
CA HIS A 6 -6.34 -3.61 -3.46
C HIS A 6 -5.39 -4.72 -3.92
N SER A 7 -5.71 -5.32 -5.06
CA SER A 7 -4.80 -6.22 -5.74
C SER A 7 -4.79 -6.00 -7.24
N PHE A 8 -3.68 -6.34 -7.88
CA PHE A 8 -3.49 -6.18 -9.33
C PHE A 8 -3.04 -7.48 -10.00
N THR A 9 -3.30 -7.62 -11.29
CA THR A 9 -2.91 -8.81 -12.06
C THR A 9 -1.38 -8.85 -12.28
N PRO A 10 -0.73 -10.02 -12.21
CA PRO A 10 0.71 -10.13 -12.42
C PRO A 10 1.14 -9.85 -13.87
N VAL A 11 0.24 -10.01 -14.83
CA VAL A 11 0.44 -9.67 -16.23
C VAL A 11 -0.69 -8.74 -16.67
N PHE A 12 -0.33 -7.66 -17.36
CA PHE A 12 -1.29 -6.72 -17.94
C PHE A 12 -0.91 -6.44 -19.39
N LEU A 13 -1.85 -6.68 -20.31
CA LEU A 13 -1.62 -6.54 -21.75
C LEU A 13 -0.36 -7.28 -22.24
N GLY A 14 -0.11 -8.48 -21.70
CA GLY A 14 1.05 -9.31 -22.05
C GLY A 14 2.36 -8.90 -21.37
N VAL A 15 2.38 -7.82 -20.58
CA VAL A 15 3.58 -7.35 -19.86
C VAL A 15 3.55 -7.81 -18.41
N ALA A 16 4.63 -8.49 -17.98
CA ALA A 16 4.80 -8.90 -16.59
C ALA A 16 5.07 -7.68 -15.69
N ARG A 17 4.40 -7.64 -14.54
CA ARG A 17 4.61 -6.63 -13.49
C ARG A 17 5.51 -7.21 -12.40
N PRO A 18 6.74 -6.70 -12.24
CA PRO A 18 7.75 -7.34 -11.39
C PRO A 18 7.52 -7.08 -9.90
N TRP A 19 6.68 -6.10 -9.56
CA TRP A 19 6.43 -5.70 -8.17
C TRP A 19 5.57 -6.74 -7.44
N HIS A 20 5.91 -7.00 -6.20
CA HIS A 20 5.09 -7.78 -5.27
C HIS A 20 4.00 -6.91 -4.64
N ALA A 21 4.32 -5.65 -4.34
CA ALA A 21 3.33 -4.66 -3.92
C ALA A 21 3.71 -3.22 -4.30
N GLY A 22 2.70 -2.37 -4.36
CA GLY A 22 2.79 -0.93 -4.49
C GLY A 22 2.19 -0.21 -3.29
N VAL A 23 2.80 0.90 -2.88
CA VAL A 23 2.22 1.82 -1.90
C VAL A 23 1.94 3.14 -2.60
N LEU A 24 0.68 3.35 -2.91
CA LEU A 24 0.19 4.49 -3.67
C LEU A 24 -0.21 5.62 -2.72
N HIS A 25 0.22 6.83 -3.04
CA HIS A 25 -0.11 8.02 -2.28
C HIS A 25 -0.06 9.26 -3.18
N ASP A 26 -0.82 10.28 -2.79
CA ASP A 26 -0.60 11.65 -3.27
C ASP A 26 0.09 12.44 -2.16
N HIS A 27 -0.66 13.04 -1.24
CA HIS A 27 -0.10 13.91 -0.19
C HIS A 27 0.61 13.16 0.94
N ALA A 28 0.26 11.90 1.21
CA ALA A 28 0.72 11.14 2.38
C ALA A 28 2.12 10.49 2.21
N ALA A 29 3.10 11.24 1.73
CA ALA A 29 4.44 10.73 1.41
C ALA A 29 5.16 10.08 2.62
N ASP A 30 5.05 10.67 3.81
CA ASP A 30 5.71 10.13 5.02
C ASP A 30 5.11 8.78 5.46
N LEU A 31 3.78 8.66 5.40
CA LEU A 31 3.10 7.40 5.70
C LEU A 31 3.48 6.31 4.68
N ALA A 32 3.52 6.66 3.40
CA ALA A 32 3.93 5.74 2.34
C ALA A 32 5.39 5.30 2.49
N ALA A 33 6.29 6.24 2.79
CA ALA A 33 7.71 5.96 3.03
C ALA A 33 7.91 5.01 4.21
N ALA A 34 7.17 5.21 5.31
CA ALA A 34 7.24 4.33 6.48
C ALA A 34 6.79 2.90 6.16
N ILE A 35 5.66 2.74 5.44
CA ILE A 35 5.16 1.41 5.02
C ILE A 35 6.16 0.74 4.06
N LEU A 36 6.67 1.48 3.08
CA LEU A 36 7.69 0.96 2.15
C LEU A 36 8.95 0.52 2.88
N SER A 37 9.40 1.28 3.87
CA SER A 37 10.55 0.90 4.70
C SER A 37 10.29 -0.40 5.45
N GLY A 38 9.10 -0.56 6.04
CA GLY A 38 8.71 -1.80 6.74
C GLY A 38 8.66 -3.00 5.81
N LEU A 39 8.08 -2.86 4.62
CA LEU A 39 8.04 -3.94 3.63
C LEU A 39 9.44 -4.29 3.09
N ARG A 40 10.31 -3.29 2.87
CA ARG A 40 11.68 -3.49 2.38
C ARG A 40 12.61 -4.14 3.40
N ALA A 41 12.19 -4.31 4.65
CA ALA A 41 12.93 -5.13 5.60
C ALA A 41 13.04 -6.60 5.14
N ASP A 42 12.07 -7.07 4.35
CA ASP A 42 12.17 -8.33 3.62
C ASP A 42 12.83 -8.08 2.25
N ALA A 43 14.11 -8.42 2.13
CA ALA A 43 14.90 -8.21 0.92
C ALA A 43 14.41 -9.04 -0.29
N SER A 44 13.53 -10.03 -0.08
CA SER A 44 12.92 -10.79 -1.18
C SER A 44 11.77 -10.02 -1.86
N LEU A 45 11.29 -8.92 -1.26
CA LEU A 45 10.17 -8.16 -1.78
C LEU A 45 10.59 -7.05 -2.74
N ASN A 46 10.10 -7.12 -3.98
CA ASN A 46 10.14 -5.99 -4.91
C ASN A 46 8.94 -5.06 -4.66
N VAL A 47 9.15 -3.99 -3.91
CA VAL A 47 8.11 -3.00 -3.58
C VAL A 47 8.54 -1.57 -3.91
N ALA A 48 7.61 -0.78 -4.43
CA ALA A 48 7.86 0.62 -4.77
C ALA A 48 6.64 1.51 -4.54
N ALA A 49 6.88 2.81 -4.47
CA ALA A 49 5.81 3.80 -4.42
C ALA A 49 5.13 3.89 -5.79
N ASN A 50 3.82 4.12 -5.80
CA ASN A 50 3.09 4.53 -7.02
C ASN A 50 3.31 3.61 -8.24
N VAL A 51 3.23 2.29 -7.99
CA VAL A 51 3.22 1.24 -9.03
C VAL A 51 2.19 0.17 -8.66
N PRO A 52 1.58 -0.55 -9.62
CA PRO A 52 1.64 -0.31 -11.06
C PRO A 52 0.80 0.90 -11.50
N TYR A 53 0.05 1.51 -10.59
CA TYR A 53 -0.73 2.72 -10.80
C TYR A 53 -0.26 3.85 -9.89
N VAL A 54 -0.79 5.04 -10.13
CA VAL A 54 -0.58 6.23 -9.29
C VAL A 54 -1.94 6.70 -8.79
N ILE A 55 -1.98 7.42 -7.66
CA ILE A 55 -3.21 8.08 -7.23
C ILE A 55 -3.56 9.17 -8.25
N SER A 56 -4.79 9.15 -8.76
CA SER A 56 -5.35 10.21 -9.58
C SER A 56 -6.79 10.47 -9.18
N ARG A 57 -7.16 11.75 -9.04
CA ARG A 57 -8.55 12.13 -8.74
C ARG A 57 -9.56 11.67 -9.79
N ASP A 58 -9.13 11.44 -11.02
CA ASP A 58 -10.01 10.96 -12.10
C ASP A 58 -10.30 9.45 -12.01
N ALA A 59 -9.48 8.69 -11.28
CA ALA A 59 -9.54 7.23 -11.20
C ALA A 59 -9.75 6.70 -9.77
N ASP A 60 -9.41 7.48 -8.75
CA ASP A 60 -9.44 7.13 -7.34
C ASP A 60 -10.40 8.02 -6.56
N TYR A 61 -11.06 7.43 -5.55
CA TYR A 61 -12.00 8.16 -4.70
C TYR A 61 -11.59 8.16 -3.22
N ALA A 62 -11.18 7.00 -2.69
CA ALA A 62 -10.93 6.86 -1.26
C ALA A 62 -9.75 7.72 -0.77
N VAL A 63 -8.62 7.72 -1.49
CA VAL A 63 -7.46 8.54 -1.12
C VAL A 63 -7.75 10.04 -1.31
N PRO A 64 -8.20 10.53 -2.49
CA PRO A 64 -8.42 11.96 -2.67
C PRO A 64 -9.53 12.53 -1.78
N ILE A 65 -10.71 11.89 -1.74
CA ILE A 65 -11.91 12.46 -1.13
C ILE A 65 -11.98 12.19 0.38
N HIS A 66 -11.64 10.97 0.81
CA HIS A 66 -11.73 10.63 2.22
C HIS A 66 -10.42 10.87 2.99
N GLY A 67 -9.30 10.97 2.29
CA GLY A 67 -7.98 11.28 2.83
C GLY A 67 -7.59 12.74 2.62
N ASP A 68 -7.08 13.03 1.43
CA ASP A 68 -6.37 14.27 1.11
C ASP A 68 -7.22 15.52 1.31
N ASP A 69 -8.45 15.54 0.80
CA ASP A 69 -9.40 16.67 0.94
C ASP A 69 -9.77 16.95 2.41
N ARG A 70 -9.53 15.99 3.30
CA ARG A 70 -9.84 16.07 4.73
C ARG A 70 -8.59 16.23 5.59
N GLY A 71 -7.40 16.34 4.99
CA GLY A 71 -6.13 16.39 5.72
C GLY A 71 -5.82 15.11 6.51
N ILE A 72 -6.40 13.97 6.13
CA ILE A 72 -6.14 12.68 6.79
C ILE A 72 -5.13 11.92 5.93
N PRO A 73 -3.93 11.56 6.45
CA PRO A 73 -2.96 10.79 5.67
C PRO A 73 -3.58 9.50 5.13
N ALA A 74 -3.62 9.34 3.82
CA ALA A 74 -4.25 8.22 3.15
C ALA A 74 -3.33 7.59 2.11
N VAL A 75 -3.31 6.26 2.09
CA VAL A 75 -2.56 5.46 1.12
C VAL A 75 -3.43 4.34 0.58
N LEU A 76 -3.11 3.88 -0.62
CA LEU A 76 -3.67 2.69 -1.24
C LEU A 76 -2.56 1.65 -1.40
N ILE A 77 -2.76 0.44 -0.91
CA ILE A 77 -1.82 -0.67 -1.04
C ILE A 77 -2.31 -1.59 -2.15
N GLU A 78 -1.46 -1.81 -3.15
CA GLU A 78 -1.69 -2.75 -4.23
C GLU A 78 -0.84 -4.00 -4.02
N ILE A 79 -1.45 -5.19 -3.89
CA ILE A 79 -0.71 -6.47 -3.76
C ILE A 79 -0.88 -7.29 -5.04
N ARG A 80 0.20 -7.89 -5.55
CA ARG A 80 0.09 -8.73 -6.75
C ARG A 80 -0.74 -9.98 -6.43
N GLN A 81 -1.86 -10.15 -7.14
CA GLN A 81 -2.93 -11.06 -6.70
C GLN A 81 -2.55 -12.55 -6.68
N ASP A 82 -1.53 -12.98 -7.44
CA ASP A 82 -1.02 -14.35 -7.39
C ASP A 82 -0.51 -14.72 -5.99
N LEU A 83 0.01 -13.73 -5.26
CA LEU A 83 0.50 -13.87 -3.89
C LEU A 83 -0.62 -14.02 -2.85
N LEU A 84 -1.87 -13.81 -3.24
CA LEU A 84 -3.06 -13.88 -2.39
C LEU A 84 -3.99 -15.04 -2.76
N SER A 85 -3.54 -15.95 -3.63
CA SER A 85 -4.34 -17.08 -4.15
C SER A 85 -4.56 -18.20 -3.13
N THR A 86 -3.86 -18.17 -2.00
CA THR A 86 -3.96 -19.19 -0.94
C THR A 86 -4.12 -18.53 0.42
N ARG A 87 -4.66 -19.29 1.38
CA ARG A 87 -4.78 -18.84 2.77
C ARG A 87 -3.43 -18.46 3.38
N SER A 88 -2.39 -19.27 3.15
CA SER A 88 -1.03 -18.97 3.61
C SER A 88 -0.53 -17.66 3.02
N GLY A 89 -0.71 -17.44 1.71
CA GLY A 89 -0.29 -16.19 1.07
C GLY A 89 -1.01 -14.95 1.63
N ILE A 90 -2.31 -15.07 1.93
CA ILE A 90 -3.08 -14.01 2.60
C ILE A 90 -2.55 -13.76 4.01
N GLU A 91 -2.33 -14.80 4.80
CA GLU A 91 -1.82 -14.69 6.18
C GLU A 91 -0.43 -14.04 6.20
N GLU A 92 0.49 -14.46 5.32
CA GLU A 92 1.82 -13.85 5.24
C GLU A 92 1.77 -12.37 4.82
N TRP A 93 0.89 -11.99 3.89
CA TRP A 93 0.72 -10.58 3.52
C TRP A 93 0.06 -9.75 4.62
N ALA A 94 -0.89 -10.33 5.35
CA ALA A 94 -1.48 -9.68 6.51
C ALA A 94 -0.41 -9.38 7.58
N ASP A 95 0.46 -10.35 7.87
CA ASP A 95 1.56 -10.19 8.83
C ASP A 95 2.59 -9.15 8.37
N ARG A 96 2.99 -9.19 7.08
CA ARG A 96 3.87 -8.17 6.47
C ARG A 96 3.29 -6.76 6.62
N LEU A 97 1.99 -6.59 6.33
CA LEU A 97 1.33 -5.30 6.45
C LEU A 97 1.18 -4.85 7.91
N ALA A 98 0.84 -5.77 8.82
CA ALA A 98 0.75 -5.47 10.24
C ALA A 98 2.09 -4.98 10.81
N ALA A 99 3.20 -5.59 10.39
CA ALA A 99 4.55 -5.18 10.76
C ALA A 99 4.99 -3.86 10.11
N ALA A 100 4.58 -3.61 8.86
CA ALA A 100 5.00 -2.42 8.11
C ALA A 100 4.21 -1.16 8.45
N LEU A 101 2.97 -1.29 8.93
CA LEU A 101 2.16 -0.14 9.33
C LEU A 101 2.75 0.50 10.60
N PRO A 102 3.02 1.82 10.60
CA PRO A 102 3.48 2.50 11.80
C PRO A 102 2.57 2.23 12.99
N ALA A 103 3.14 2.04 14.17
CA ALA A 103 2.36 2.00 15.41
C ALA A 103 1.51 3.27 15.51
N ARG A 104 0.33 3.16 16.15
CA ARG A 104 -0.46 4.37 16.43
C ARG A 104 0.39 5.24 17.37
N GLU A 105 0.57 6.51 17.03
CA GLU A 105 0.98 7.49 18.03
C GLU A 105 -0.08 7.46 19.12
N THR A 106 0.29 7.02 20.31
CA THR A 106 -0.54 7.17 21.49
C THR A 106 -0.68 8.65 21.75
N GLU A 107 -1.92 9.14 21.74
CA GLU A 107 -2.26 10.49 22.13
C GLU A 107 -1.61 10.77 23.49
N THR A 108 -0.57 11.60 23.50
CA THR A 108 0.04 12.06 24.74
C THR A 108 -0.93 13.08 25.30
N THR A 109 -1.90 12.61 26.10
CA THR A 109 -2.77 13.48 26.88
C THR A 109 -1.87 14.33 27.78
N SER A 110 -1.73 15.61 27.43
CA SER A 110 -1.19 16.64 28.34
C SER A 110 -2.29 17.15 29.25
#